data_AF-A0A2H5X5T1-F1
#
_entry.id   AF-A0A2H5X5T1-F1
#
_cell.length_a   1.000
_cell.length_b   1.000
_cell.length_c   1.000
_cell.angle_alpha   90.00
_cell.angle_beta   90.00
_cell.angle_gamma   90.00
#
_symmetry.space_group_name_H-M   'P 1'
#
loop_
_entity.id
_entity.type
_entity.pdbx_description
1 polymer ?
#
loop_
_entity_poly.entity_id
_entity_poly.type
_entity_poly.pdbx_seq_one_letter_code
_entity_poly.pdbx_strand_id
1 'polypeptide(L)'
;MKTTFCMIIVVLLITADVSAQESVIRIRLFQRWRERIAGFLPCEASADTLQDRRFLEELSRQYPDNLAVYTAMVFADKAFRHAEKERLHKAQTASTLGKAQLGILLLHEWLDTSYIPTGQAKELDRFKTLHQAETLLEAGYKARGDPFIGYLLAVAFSYDSSRETRFQDMRQQLLSALQHFVPATMVRQITEVKATERPDPLTVVGTIPAENRRPVKTILTTYREWLMLREWIGTIEPGKPRVRKQIRPTEEAKRLARYLEQVIARL
;
A
#
# COMPACT_ATOMS: atom_id res chain seq x y z
N MET A 1 -24.92 35.44 -26.18
CA MET A 1 -23.48 35.22 -26.50
C MET A 1 -22.56 35.45 -25.31
N LYS A 2 -22.58 36.62 -24.63
CA LYS A 2 -21.68 36.90 -23.49
C LYS A 2 -21.84 35.96 -22.28
N THR A 3 -23.07 35.58 -21.93
CA THR A 3 -23.38 34.63 -20.84
C THR A 3 -22.93 33.20 -21.13
N THR A 4 -23.09 32.74 -22.37
CA THR A 4 -22.66 31.40 -22.82
C THR A 4 -21.13 31.27 -22.81
N PHE A 5 -20.42 32.32 -23.20
CA PHE A 5 -18.96 32.37 -23.17
C PHE A 5 -18.40 32.38 -21.73
N CYS A 6 -19.02 33.15 -20.82
CA CYS A 6 -18.66 33.11 -19.40
C CYS A 6 -18.91 31.73 -18.76
N MET A 7 -20.02 31.06 -19.08
CA MET A 7 -20.30 29.70 -18.59
C MET A 7 -19.26 28.69 -19.07
N ILE A 8 -18.82 28.76 -20.34
CA ILE A 8 -17.77 27.88 -20.89
C ILE A 8 -16.43 28.14 -20.20
N ILE A 9 -16.05 29.39 -19.98
CA ILE A 9 -14.81 29.74 -19.28
C ILE A 9 -14.85 29.25 -17.82
N VAL A 10 -15.98 29.42 -17.12
CA VAL A 10 -16.14 28.93 -15.75
C VAL A 10 -16.05 27.40 -15.70
N VAL A 11 -16.68 26.69 -16.64
CA VAL A 11 -16.55 25.21 -16.73
C VAL A 11 -15.11 24.79 -17.03
N LEU A 12 -14.40 25.48 -17.93
CA LEU A 12 -12.99 25.20 -18.24
C LEU A 12 -12.07 25.47 -17.04
N LEU A 13 -12.30 26.55 -16.30
CA LEU A 13 -11.53 26.90 -15.10
C LEU A 13 -11.77 25.90 -13.96
N ILE A 14 -13.03 25.50 -13.73
CA ILE A 14 -13.38 24.50 -12.72
C ILE A 14 -12.79 23.12 -13.10
N THR A 15 -12.90 22.71 -14.36
CA THR A 15 -12.33 21.42 -14.81
C THR A 15 -10.80 21.41 -14.77
N ALA A 16 -10.14 22.54 -15.11
CA ALA A 16 -8.70 22.68 -14.98
C ALA A 16 -8.23 22.65 -13.52
N ASP A 17 -8.93 23.34 -12.61
CA ASP A 17 -8.61 23.34 -11.17
C ASP A 17 -8.83 21.96 -10.53
N VAL A 18 -9.95 21.29 -10.84
CA VAL A 18 -10.21 19.90 -10.40
C VAL A 18 -9.14 18.95 -10.93
N SER A 19 -8.75 19.07 -12.21
CA SER A 19 -7.69 18.24 -12.81
C SER A 19 -6.31 18.53 -12.18
N ALA A 20 -6.01 19.79 -11.87
CA ALA A 20 -4.77 20.18 -11.20
C ALA A 20 -4.71 19.62 -9.77
N GLN A 21 -5.79 19.73 -9.00
CA GLN A 21 -5.87 19.16 -7.64
C GLN A 21 -5.79 17.63 -7.66
N GLU A 22 -6.48 16.96 -8.60
CA GLU A 22 -6.37 15.51 -8.81
C GLU A 22 -4.93 15.10 -9.12
N SER A 23 -4.22 15.87 -9.96
CA SER A 23 -2.82 15.58 -10.31
C SER A 23 -1.89 15.67 -9.10
N VAL A 24 -2.07 16.67 -8.22
CA VAL A 24 -1.23 16.87 -7.04
C VAL A 24 -1.42 15.74 -6.02
N ILE A 25 -2.67 15.34 -5.76
CA ILE A 25 -2.92 14.27 -4.78
C ILE A 25 -2.45 12.93 -5.34
N ARG A 26 -2.66 12.68 -6.63
CA ARG A 26 -2.11 11.50 -7.32
C ARG A 26 -0.58 11.45 -7.22
N ILE A 27 0.11 12.56 -7.47
CA ILE A 27 1.58 12.66 -7.34
C ILE A 27 2.03 12.32 -5.92
N ARG A 28 1.39 12.90 -4.89
CA ARG A 28 1.72 12.61 -3.48
C ARG A 28 1.49 11.15 -3.11
N LEU A 29 0.41 10.54 -3.61
CA LEU A 29 0.12 9.13 -3.39
C LEU A 29 1.20 8.24 -4.01
N PHE A 30 1.56 8.48 -5.28
CA PHE A 30 2.61 7.71 -5.94
C PHE A 30 3.98 7.92 -5.31
N GLN A 31 4.28 9.12 -4.81
CA GLN A 31 5.51 9.37 -4.06
C GLN A 31 5.57 8.52 -2.79
N ARG A 32 4.50 8.48 -1.99
CA ARG A 32 4.42 7.61 -0.80
C ARG A 32 4.58 6.15 -1.16
N TRP A 33 3.99 5.71 -2.27
CA TRP A 33 4.16 4.34 -2.76
C TRP A 33 5.60 4.02 -3.14
N ARG A 34 6.28 4.93 -3.84
CA ARG A 34 7.71 4.78 -4.17
C ARG A 34 8.56 4.67 -2.91
N GLU A 35 8.35 5.56 -1.92
CA GLU A 35 9.06 5.50 -0.63
C GLU A 35 8.86 4.16 0.08
N ARG A 36 7.63 3.64 0.08
CA ARG A 36 7.27 2.35 0.68
C ARG A 36 7.88 1.17 -0.07
N ILE A 37 7.85 1.16 -1.40
CA ILE A 37 8.49 0.11 -2.22
C ILE A 37 10.00 0.12 -2.00
N ALA A 38 10.60 1.31 -2.00
CA ALA A 38 12.02 1.48 -1.78
C ALA A 38 12.44 0.82 -0.46
N GLY A 39 11.60 0.93 0.58
CA GLY A 39 11.78 0.30 1.89
C GLY A 39 12.06 -1.21 1.89
N PHE A 40 11.73 -1.92 0.82
CA PHE A 40 11.90 -3.38 0.68
C PHE A 40 12.92 -3.78 -0.40
N LEU A 41 13.60 -2.82 -1.02
CA LEU A 41 14.61 -3.14 -2.03
C LEU A 41 15.85 -3.76 -1.37
N PRO A 42 16.54 -4.66 -2.09
CA PRO A 42 17.78 -5.30 -1.60
C PRO A 42 18.96 -4.33 -1.46
N CYS A 43 18.83 -3.10 -1.99
CA CYS A 43 19.81 -2.03 -1.89
C CYS A 43 19.16 -0.75 -1.33
N GLU A 44 19.99 0.12 -0.76
CA GLU A 44 19.57 1.45 -0.30
C GLU A 44 19.33 2.38 -1.50
N ALA A 45 18.15 2.29 -2.10
CA ALA A 45 17.69 3.19 -3.17
C ALA A 45 16.69 4.22 -2.64
N SER A 46 16.78 5.48 -3.04
CA SER A 46 15.77 6.49 -2.68
C SER A 46 14.49 6.37 -3.53
N ALA A 47 13.42 7.05 -3.12
CA ALA A 47 12.20 7.14 -3.95
C ALA A 47 12.46 7.84 -5.29
N ASP A 48 13.46 8.71 -5.37
CA ASP A 48 13.82 9.41 -6.61
C ASP A 48 14.57 8.50 -7.58
N THR A 49 15.44 7.62 -7.07
CA THR A 49 16.10 6.59 -7.92
C THR A 49 15.11 5.60 -8.52
N LEU A 50 13.92 5.43 -7.93
CA LEU A 50 12.84 4.64 -8.52
C LEU A 50 12.20 5.28 -9.77
N GLN A 51 12.63 6.49 -10.15
CA GLN A 51 12.23 7.11 -11.41
C GLN A 51 13.24 6.80 -12.54
N ASP A 52 14.45 6.36 -12.19
CA ASP A 52 15.45 5.97 -13.16
C ASP A 52 15.17 4.57 -13.71
N ARG A 53 14.67 4.54 -14.93
CA ARG A 53 14.35 3.30 -15.64
C ARG A 53 15.58 2.41 -15.84
N ARG A 54 16.76 2.96 -16.12
CA ARG A 54 17.97 2.15 -16.38
C ARG A 54 18.41 1.45 -15.11
N PHE A 55 18.43 2.18 -14.01
CA PHE A 55 18.70 1.62 -12.69
C PHE A 55 17.74 0.47 -12.37
N LEU A 56 16.43 0.64 -12.60
CA LEU A 56 15.46 -0.41 -12.32
C LEU A 56 15.55 -1.61 -13.27
N GLU A 57 15.88 -1.38 -14.54
CA GLU A 57 16.14 -2.46 -15.50
C GLU A 57 17.35 -3.30 -15.08
N GLU A 58 18.44 -2.66 -14.64
CA GLU A 58 19.63 -3.33 -14.10
C GLU A 58 19.29 -4.10 -12.82
N LEU A 59 18.57 -3.47 -11.89
CA LEU A 59 18.15 -4.09 -10.64
C LEU A 59 17.23 -5.30 -10.89
N SER A 60 16.31 -5.19 -11.86
CA SER A 60 15.42 -6.28 -12.26
C SER A 60 16.16 -7.46 -12.90
N ARG A 61 17.30 -7.22 -13.58
CA ARG A 61 18.16 -8.30 -14.10
C ARG A 61 18.92 -8.99 -12.98
N GLN A 62 19.36 -8.22 -11.98
CA GLN A 62 20.10 -8.76 -10.83
C GLN A 62 19.19 -9.54 -9.86
N TYR A 63 17.94 -9.12 -9.71
CA TYR A 63 16.96 -9.70 -8.78
C TYR A 63 15.63 -10.07 -9.46
N PRO A 64 15.62 -11.01 -10.42
CA PRO A 64 14.46 -11.30 -11.27
C PRO A 64 13.22 -11.80 -10.53
N ASP A 65 13.41 -12.48 -9.39
CA ASP A 65 12.33 -13.02 -8.56
C ASP A 65 11.94 -12.13 -7.37
N ASN A 66 12.60 -10.97 -7.21
CA ASN A 66 12.32 -10.05 -6.11
C ASN A 66 11.07 -9.21 -6.45
N LEU A 67 10.01 -9.40 -5.66
CA LEU A 67 8.74 -8.75 -5.91
C LEU A 67 8.74 -7.24 -5.64
N ALA A 68 9.59 -6.73 -4.73
CA ALA A 68 9.73 -5.29 -4.53
C ALA A 68 10.39 -4.62 -5.75
N VAL A 69 11.38 -5.26 -6.35
CA VAL A 69 12.02 -4.81 -7.60
C VAL A 69 11.02 -4.87 -8.76
N TYR A 70 10.28 -5.98 -8.89
CA TYR A 70 9.22 -6.09 -9.88
C TYR A 70 8.15 -5.00 -9.72
N THR A 71 7.70 -4.74 -8.48
CA THR A 71 6.75 -3.66 -8.20
C THR A 71 7.33 -2.30 -8.58
N ALA A 72 8.60 -2.01 -8.25
CA ALA A 72 9.24 -0.77 -8.66
C ALA A 72 9.22 -0.57 -10.19
N MET A 73 9.55 -1.61 -10.96
CA MET A 73 9.48 -1.61 -12.43
C MET A 73 8.05 -1.35 -12.94
N VAL A 74 7.05 -2.01 -12.36
CA VAL A 74 5.63 -1.82 -12.72
C VAL A 74 5.18 -0.37 -12.50
N PHE A 75 5.64 0.26 -11.40
CA PHE A 75 5.31 1.65 -11.08
C PHE A 75 6.04 2.66 -11.97
N ALA A 76 7.29 2.37 -12.37
CA ALA A 76 8.13 3.31 -13.12
C ALA A 76 7.92 3.25 -14.63
N ASP A 77 7.66 2.07 -15.21
CA ASP A 77 7.62 1.87 -16.66
C ASP A 77 6.26 1.34 -17.16
N LYS A 78 5.52 2.21 -17.85
CA LYS A 78 4.24 1.86 -18.48
C LYS A 78 4.40 0.83 -19.60
N ALA A 79 5.49 0.88 -20.37
CA ALA A 79 5.71 -0.06 -21.46
C ALA A 79 5.96 -1.47 -20.91
N PHE A 80 6.80 -1.59 -19.90
CA PHE A 80 7.01 -2.84 -19.15
C PHE A 80 5.68 -3.38 -18.61
N ARG A 81 4.88 -2.53 -17.97
CA ARG A 81 3.58 -2.93 -17.42
C ARG A 81 2.62 -3.50 -18.47
N HIS A 82 2.50 -2.85 -19.63
CA HIS A 82 1.64 -3.34 -20.71
C HIS A 82 2.10 -4.70 -21.24
N ALA A 83 3.41 -4.85 -21.47
CA ALA A 83 4.00 -6.11 -21.92
C ALA A 83 3.78 -7.23 -20.88
N GLU A 84 4.00 -6.94 -19.60
CA GLU A 84 3.81 -7.92 -18.52
C GLU A 84 2.36 -8.34 -18.34
N LYS A 85 1.40 -7.40 -18.46
CA LYS A 85 -0.02 -7.72 -18.40
C LYS A 85 -0.40 -8.70 -19.51
N GLU A 86 0.03 -8.44 -20.75
CA GLU A 86 -0.20 -9.39 -21.85
C GLU A 86 0.45 -10.74 -21.60
N ARG A 87 1.72 -10.74 -21.17
CA ARG A 87 2.48 -11.97 -20.90
C ARG A 87 1.79 -12.83 -19.83
N LEU A 88 1.38 -12.23 -18.72
CA LEU A 88 0.77 -12.94 -17.59
C LEU A 88 -0.66 -13.43 -17.89
N HIS A 89 -1.42 -12.69 -18.70
CA HIS A 89 -2.70 -13.17 -19.21
C HIS A 89 -2.54 -14.34 -20.19
N LYS A 90 -1.57 -14.27 -21.10
CA LYS A 90 -1.25 -15.37 -22.05
C LYS A 90 -0.74 -16.62 -21.33
N ALA A 91 0.06 -16.44 -20.27
CA ALA A 91 0.66 -17.55 -19.51
C ALA A 91 -0.28 -18.27 -18.53
N GLN A 92 -1.60 -18.00 -18.56
CA GLN A 92 -2.62 -18.57 -17.66
C GLN A 92 -2.17 -18.68 -16.19
N THR A 93 -1.38 -17.73 -15.65
CA THR A 93 -0.93 -17.68 -14.24
C THR A 93 -0.55 -19.04 -13.61
N ALA A 94 0.15 -19.91 -14.35
CA ALA A 94 0.40 -21.28 -13.91
C ALA A 94 1.31 -21.38 -12.66
N SER A 95 2.15 -20.37 -12.41
CA SER A 95 3.08 -20.32 -11.27
C SER A 95 2.59 -19.40 -10.14
N THR A 96 3.00 -19.72 -8.91
CA THR A 96 2.72 -18.90 -7.72
C THR A 96 3.36 -17.50 -7.82
N LEU A 97 4.55 -17.41 -8.41
CA LEU A 97 5.20 -16.14 -8.72
C LEU A 97 4.40 -15.32 -9.74
N GLY A 98 3.93 -15.94 -10.82
CA GLY A 98 3.11 -15.27 -11.83
C GLY A 98 1.78 -14.76 -11.28
N LYS A 99 1.17 -15.49 -10.33
CA LYS A 99 -0.02 -15.01 -9.59
C LYS A 99 0.28 -13.76 -8.78
N ALA A 100 1.37 -13.76 -8.00
CA ALA A 100 1.78 -12.59 -7.22
C ALA A 100 2.09 -11.38 -8.13
N GLN A 101 2.82 -11.59 -9.22
CA GLN A 101 3.14 -10.56 -10.23
C GLN A 101 1.88 -9.97 -10.88
N LEU A 102 0.88 -10.80 -11.21
CA LEU A 102 -0.40 -10.33 -11.73
C LEU A 102 -1.19 -9.56 -10.65
N GLY A 103 -1.17 -10.02 -9.40
CA GLY A 103 -1.79 -9.31 -8.28
C GLY A 103 -1.22 -7.89 -8.10
N ILE A 104 0.10 -7.74 -8.20
CA ILE A 104 0.79 -6.44 -8.17
C ILE A 104 0.34 -5.53 -9.33
N LEU A 105 0.25 -6.07 -10.55
CA LEU A 105 -0.21 -5.31 -11.71
C LEU A 105 -1.65 -4.81 -11.54
N LEU A 106 -2.55 -5.68 -11.08
CA LEU A 106 -3.96 -5.32 -10.87
C LEU A 106 -4.12 -4.31 -9.73
N LEU A 107 -3.32 -4.42 -8.67
CA LEU A 107 -3.29 -3.42 -7.61
C LEU A 107 -2.84 -2.06 -8.14
N HIS A 108 -1.80 -2.03 -8.98
CA HIS A 108 -1.36 -0.79 -9.62
C HIS A 108 -2.44 -0.22 -10.55
N GLU A 109 -3.06 -1.05 -11.39
CA GLU A 109 -4.13 -0.65 -12.31
C GLU A 109 -5.32 -0.05 -11.54
N TRP A 110 -5.65 -0.64 -10.39
CA TRP A 110 -6.64 -0.10 -9.48
C TRP A 110 -6.22 1.28 -8.93
N LEU A 111 -4.97 1.45 -8.49
CA LEU A 111 -4.46 2.73 -7.99
C LEU A 111 -4.47 3.84 -9.05
N ASP A 112 -4.16 3.52 -10.31
CA ASP A 112 -4.21 4.46 -11.44
C ASP A 112 -5.64 4.94 -11.74
N THR A 113 -6.62 4.06 -11.59
CA THR A 113 -7.98 4.28 -12.09
C THR A 113 -8.98 4.72 -11.01
N SER A 114 -8.71 4.42 -9.74
CA SER A 114 -9.72 4.52 -8.66
C SER A 114 -9.63 5.78 -7.81
N TYR A 115 -8.63 6.63 -8.04
CA TYR A 115 -8.49 7.89 -7.31
C TYR A 115 -9.52 8.97 -7.72
N ILE A 116 -10.11 8.86 -8.91
CA ILE A 116 -11.07 9.84 -9.44
C ILE A 116 -12.49 9.28 -9.24
N PRO A 117 -13.36 9.84 -8.38
CA PRO A 117 -14.75 9.40 -8.27
C PRO A 117 -15.51 9.73 -9.57
N THR A 118 -15.80 8.70 -10.37
CA THR A 118 -16.44 8.86 -11.69
C THR A 118 -17.90 8.39 -11.73
N GLY A 119 -18.53 8.18 -10.57
CA GLY A 119 -19.91 7.69 -10.43
C GLY A 119 -20.05 6.18 -10.15
N GLN A 120 -21.24 5.77 -9.70
CA GLN A 120 -21.52 4.49 -9.03
C GLN A 120 -21.24 3.22 -9.86
N ALA A 121 -21.51 3.21 -11.17
CA ALA A 121 -21.30 2.02 -12.01
C ALA A 121 -19.80 1.70 -12.19
N LYS A 122 -18.96 2.75 -12.33
CA LYS A 122 -17.50 2.60 -12.42
C LYS A 122 -16.87 2.21 -11.08
N GLU A 123 -17.53 2.48 -9.95
CA GLU A 123 -17.06 2.07 -8.62
C GLU A 123 -17.13 0.55 -8.41
N LEU A 124 -18.17 -0.13 -8.90
CA LEU A 124 -18.33 -1.59 -8.78
C LEU A 124 -17.20 -2.36 -9.49
N ASP A 125 -16.88 -2.00 -10.73
CA ASP A 125 -15.80 -2.64 -11.51
C ASP A 125 -14.41 -2.37 -10.93
N ARG A 126 -14.21 -1.20 -10.29
CA ARG A 126 -12.98 -0.88 -9.58
C ARG A 126 -12.75 -1.82 -8.40
N PHE A 127 -13.74 -2.04 -7.54
CA PHE A 127 -13.60 -2.98 -6.43
C PHE A 127 -13.41 -4.43 -6.88
N LYS A 128 -13.96 -4.82 -8.03
CA LYS A 128 -13.68 -6.13 -8.64
C LYS A 128 -12.20 -6.31 -8.95
N THR A 129 -11.55 -5.28 -9.51
CA THR A 129 -10.12 -5.30 -9.83
C THR A 129 -9.26 -5.39 -8.57
N LEU A 130 -9.58 -4.61 -7.54
CA LEU A 130 -8.89 -4.66 -6.24
C LEU A 130 -9.04 -6.04 -5.60
N HIS A 131 -10.26 -6.60 -5.58
CA HIS A 131 -10.51 -7.91 -4.98
C HIS A 131 -9.78 -9.05 -5.72
N GLN A 132 -9.68 -8.96 -7.04
CA GLN A 132 -8.88 -9.90 -7.82
C GLN A 132 -7.40 -9.77 -7.48
N ALA A 133 -6.89 -8.55 -7.32
CA ALA A 133 -5.53 -8.31 -6.86
C ALA A 133 -5.28 -8.93 -5.48
N GLU A 134 -6.16 -8.68 -4.50
CA GLU A 134 -6.09 -9.27 -3.16
C GLU A 134 -6.04 -10.80 -3.21
N THR A 135 -6.94 -11.42 -3.97
CA THR A 135 -7.01 -12.90 -4.08
C THR A 135 -5.70 -13.49 -4.61
N LEU A 136 -5.12 -12.86 -5.63
CA LEU A 136 -3.86 -13.31 -6.23
C LEU A 136 -2.66 -13.08 -5.30
N LEU A 137 -2.64 -11.92 -4.62
CA LEU A 137 -1.61 -11.61 -3.64
C LEU A 137 -1.70 -12.55 -2.42
N GLU A 138 -2.90 -12.86 -1.92
CA GLU A 138 -3.11 -13.81 -0.81
C GLU A 138 -2.60 -15.20 -1.18
N ALA A 139 -2.91 -15.67 -2.40
CA ALA A 139 -2.40 -16.94 -2.91
C ALA A 139 -0.87 -16.93 -3.02
N GLY A 140 -0.29 -15.83 -3.51
CA GLY A 140 1.16 -15.64 -3.59
C GLY A 140 1.81 -15.65 -2.21
N TYR A 141 1.22 -14.96 -1.22
CA TYR A 141 1.72 -14.90 0.15
C TYR A 141 1.67 -16.25 0.84
N LYS A 142 0.53 -16.97 0.77
CA LYS A 142 0.38 -18.32 1.33
C LYS A 142 1.40 -19.31 0.76
N ALA A 143 1.77 -19.16 -0.52
CA ALA A 143 2.71 -20.05 -1.17
C ALA A 143 4.19 -19.72 -0.92
N ARG A 144 4.53 -18.44 -0.73
CA ARG A 144 5.94 -17.98 -0.67
C ARG A 144 6.38 -17.47 0.70
N GLY A 145 5.46 -17.06 1.56
CA GLY A 145 5.79 -16.37 2.81
C GLY A 145 6.57 -15.08 2.60
N ASP A 146 6.40 -14.41 1.45
CA ASP A 146 7.18 -13.21 1.12
C ASP A 146 6.65 -12.01 1.93
N PRO A 147 7.47 -11.38 2.79
CA PRO A 147 7.02 -10.29 3.66
C PRO A 147 6.59 -9.04 2.88
N PHE A 148 7.11 -8.83 1.68
CA PHE A 148 6.68 -7.73 0.83
C PHE A 148 5.28 -7.98 0.24
N ILE A 149 4.92 -9.23 -0.09
CA ILE A 149 3.54 -9.55 -0.48
C ILE A 149 2.59 -9.34 0.70
N GLY A 150 2.97 -9.79 1.90
CA GLY A 150 2.18 -9.55 3.12
C GLY A 150 1.97 -8.06 3.39
N TYR A 151 3.01 -7.25 3.18
CA TYR A 151 2.92 -5.80 3.23
C TYR A 151 1.95 -5.22 2.17
N LEU A 152 2.07 -5.63 0.91
CA LEU A 152 1.19 -5.17 -0.17
C LEU A 152 -0.27 -5.55 0.08
N LEU A 153 -0.53 -6.74 0.61
CA LEU A 153 -1.87 -7.18 1.03
C LEU A 153 -2.44 -6.27 2.12
N ALA A 154 -1.66 -5.97 3.15
CA ALA A 154 -2.09 -5.04 4.18
C ALA A 154 -2.46 -3.67 3.60
N VAL A 155 -1.64 -3.16 2.67
CA VAL A 155 -1.94 -1.90 2.00
C VAL A 155 -3.18 -2.01 1.12
N ALA A 156 -3.39 -3.09 0.37
CA ALA A 156 -4.59 -3.33 -0.42
C ALA A 156 -5.87 -3.35 0.46
N PHE A 157 -5.83 -4.07 1.58
CA PHE A 157 -6.95 -4.09 2.55
C PHE A 157 -7.25 -2.73 3.17
N SER A 158 -6.26 -1.85 3.28
CA SER A 158 -6.49 -0.47 3.73
C SER A 158 -7.39 0.32 2.78
N TYR A 159 -7.43 -0.07 1.50
CA TYR A 159 -8.24 0.55 0.46
C TYR A 159 -9.60 -0.12 0.27
N ASP A 160 -9.73 -1.43 0.51
CA ASP A 160 -11.04 -2.11 0.61
C ASP A 160 -11.64 -1.98 2.02
N SER A 161 -11.69 -0.74 2.50
CA SER A 161 -12.21 -0.36 3.80
C SER A 161 -13.72 -0.56 3.96
N SER A 162 -14.36 -1.24 2.99
CA SER A 162 -15.81 -1.45 2.92
C SER A 162 -16.35 -2.49 3.89
N ARG A 163 -15.45 -3.20 4.57
CA ARG A 163 -15.79 -4.23 5.55
C ARG A 163 -14.88 -4.08 6.76
N GLU A 164 -15.46 -3.98 7.95
CA GLU A 164 -14.74 -3.95 9.23
C GLU A 164 -13.71 -5.09 9.36
N THR A 165 -14.04 -6.25 8.81
CA THR A 165 -13.17 -7.43 8.78
C THR A 165 -11.82 -7.14 8.11
N ARG A 166 -11.78 -6.35 7.03
CA ARG A 166 -10.54 -6.05 6.29
C ARG A 166 -9.57 -5.15 7.06
N PHE A 167 -10.05 -4.34 8.01
CA PHE A 167 -9.17 -3.57 8.89
C PHE A 167 -8.39 -4.45 9.87
N GLN A 168 -9.03 -5.50 10.37
CA GLN A 168 -8.38 -6.48 11.23
C GLN A 168 -7.40 -7.33 10.42
N ASP A 169 -7.80 -7.75 9.21
CA ASP A 169 -6.94 -8.46 8.28
C ASP A 169 -5.68 -7.64 7.96
N MET A 170 -5.81 -6.33 7.69
CA MET A 170 -4.67 -5.43 7.47
C MET A 170 -3.70 -5.45 8.65
N ARG A 171 -4.21 -5.26 9.89
CA ARG A 171 -3.37 -5.31 11.09
C ARG A 171 -2.63 -6.64 11.17
N GLN A 172 -3.33 -7.75 11.00
CA GLN A 172 -2.74 -9.08 11.08
C GLN A 172 -1.66 -9.27 10.02
N GLN A 173 -1.87 -8.80 8.78
CA GLN A 173 -0.87 -8.88 7.73
C GLN A 173 0.37 -8.02 8.01
N LEU A 174 0.21 -6.80 8.52
CA LEU A 174 1.36 -5.98 8.94
C LEU A 174 2.16 -6.65 10.05
N LEU A 175 1.49 -7.20 11.07
CA LEU A 175 2.16 -7.91 12.15
C LEU A 175 2.85 -9.18 11.66
N SER A 176 2.23 -9.91 10.74
CA SER A 176 2.82 -11.11 10.13
C SER A 176 4.04 -10.77 9.29
N ALA A 177 3.98 -9.71 8.48
CA ALA A 177 5.14 -9.21 7.72
C ALA A 177 6.28 -8.80 8.66
N LEU A 178 5.97 -8.10 9.76
CA LEU A 178 6.97 -7.69 10.75
C LEU A 178 7.65 -8.90 11.42
N GLN A 179 6.93 -9.99 11.64
CA GLN A 179 7.45 -11.22 12.24
C GLN A 179 8.55 -11.92 11.40
N HIS A 180 8.70 -11.57 10.11
CA HIS A 180 9.80 -12.07 9.28
C HIS A 180 11.14 -11.41 9.62
N PHE A 181 11.11 -10.24 10.24
CA PHE A 181 12.30 -9.44 10.55
C PHE A 181 12.56 -9.33 12.06
N VAL A 182 11.54 -9.57 12.87
CA VAL A 182 11.55 -9.37 14.32
C VAL A 182 10.90 -10.58 14.99
N PRO A 183 11.44 -11.13 16.08
CA PRO A 183 10.81 -12.24 16.79
C PRO A 183 9.36 -11.95 17.17
N ALA A 184 8.48 -12.95 17.03
CA ALA A 184 7.04 -12.78 17.30
C ALA A 184 6.74 -12.30 18.74
N THR A 185 7.55 -12.72 19.70
CA THR A 185 7.49 -12.25 21.10
C THR A 185 7.73 -10.75 21.19
N MET A 186 8.75 -10.24 20.51
CA MET A 186 9.07 -8.82 20.44
C MET A 186 7.97 -8.03 19.72
N VAL A 187 7.42 -8.56 18.61
CA VAL A 187 6.26 -7.94 17.93
C VAL A 187 5.08 -7.75 18.87
N ARG A 188 4.75 -8.76 19.69
CA ARG A 188 3.69 -8.65 20.71
C ARG A 188 4.04 -7.62 21.79
N GLN A 189 5.28 -7.63 22.29
CA GLN A 189 5.76 -6.65 23.28
C GLN A 189 5.72 -5.21 22.77
N ILE A 190 5.89 -4.98 21.47
CA ILE A 190 5.83 -3.63 20.89
C ILE A 190 4.37 -3.21 20.65
N THR A 191 3.46 -4.14 20.33
CA THR A 191 2.16 -3.81 19.74
C THR A 191 0.93 -4.15 20.59
N GLU A 192 1.04 -5.07 21.55
CA GLU A 192 -0.12 -5.64 22.28
C GLU A 192 -0.07 -5.39 23.78
N VAL A 193 1.12 -5.31 24.39
CA VAL A 193 1.24 -5.06 25.85
C VAL A 193 0.92 -3.61 26.20
N LYS A 194 0.62 -3.35 27.47
CA LYS A 194 0.32 -2.01 27.99
C LYS A 194 1.54 -1.10 27.89
N ALA A 195 1.30 0.21 27.78
CA ALA A 195 2.37 1.21 27.66
C ALA A 195 3.46 1.10 28.76
N THR A 196 3.11 0.69 29.98
CA THR A 196 4.03 0.52 31.12
C THR A 196 4.93 -0.70 31.01
N GLU A 197 4.59 -1.66 30.15
CA GLU A 197 5.27 -2.95 30.00
C GLU A 197 6.03 -3.04 28.66
N ARG A 198 5.99 -1.98 27.85
CA ARG A 198 6.68 -1.94 26.54
C ARG A 198 8.20 -1.81 26.76
N PRO A 199 9.00 -2.52 25.95
CA PRO A 199 10.45 -2.37 25.99
C PRO A 199 10.86 -0.95 25.60
N ASP A 200 12.07 -0.54 26.02
CA ASP A 200 12.64 0.73 25.57
C ASP A 200 12.85 0.73 24.03
N PRO A 201 12.61 1.86 23.32
CA PRO A 201 12.81 1.93 21.88
C PRO A 201 14.20 1.51 21.40
N LEU A 202 15.27 1.80 22.17
CA LEU A 202 16.63 1.39 21.80
C LEU A 202 16.81 -0.12 21.90
N THR A 203 16.18 -0.77 22.89
CA THR A 203 16.18 -2.23 23.01
C THR A 203 15.54 -2.87 21.78
N VAL A 204 14.40 -2.34 21.31
CA VAL A 204 13.74 -2.81 20.09
C VAL A 204 14.67 -2.71 18.89
N VAL A 205 15.26 -1.53 18.67
CA VAL A 205 16.17 -1.29 17.53
C VAL A 205 17.40 -2.19 17.59
N GLY A 206 17.93 -2.43 18.80
CA GLY A 206 19.06 -3.32 19.03
C GLY A 206 18.79 -4.78 18.64
N THR A 207 17.53 -5.21 18.63
CA THR A 207 17.15 -6.57 18.19
C THR A 207 17.00 -6.72 16.67
N ILE A 208 17.05 -5.63 15.91
CA ILE A 208 16.80 -5.62 14.47
C ILE A 208 18.14 -5.52 13.72
N PRO A 209 18.52 -6.54 12.93
CA PRO A 209 19.71 -6.48 12.08
C PRO A 209 19.69 -5.26 11.16
N ALA A 210 20.85 -4.66 10.90
CA ALA A 210 20.96 -3.40 10.16
C ALA A 210 20.29 -3.49 8.77
N GLU A 211 20.51 -4.60 8.08
CA GLU A 211 19.92 -4.95 6.78
C GLU A 211 18.39 -5.01 6.78
N ASN A 212 17.77 -5.25 7.95
CA ASN A 212 16.33 -5.37 8.10
C ASN A 212 15.67 -4.12 8.68
N ARG A 213 16.44 -3.12 9.12
CA ARG A 213 15.87 -1.90 9.73
C ARG A 213 14.95 -1.16 8.79
N ARG A 214 15.30 -1.12 7.51
CA ARG A 214 14.56 -0.41 6.48
C ARG A 214 13.16 -1.00 6.21
N PRO A 215 13.00 -2.32 5.95
CA PRO A 215 11.67 -2.90 5.81
C PRO A 215 10.87 -2.80 7.12
N VAL A 216 11.52 -2.99 8.28
CA VAL A 216 10.86 -2.84 9.59
C VAL A 216 10.33 -1.42 9.79
N LYS A 217 11.14 -0.39 9.51
CA LYS A 217 10.73 1.01 9.56
C LYS A 217 9.51 1.27 8.68
N THR A 218 9.50 0.71 7.47
CA THR A 218 8.39 0.88 6.52
C THR A 218 7.10 0.24 7.02
N ILE A 219 7.17 -0.96 7.58
CA ILE A 219 6.02 -1.66 8.17
C ILE A 219 5.51 -0.91 9.39
N LEU A 220 6.38 -0.50 10.31
CA LEU A 220 6.01 0.23 11.52
C LEU A 220 5.41 1.60 11.22
N THR A 221 5.94 2.34 10.24
CA THR A 221 5.34 3.60 9.78
C THR A 221 3.92 3.36 9.26
N THR A 222 3.72 2.33 8.43
CA THR A 222 2.39 2.00 7.89
C THR A 222 1.42 1.57 9.01
N TYR A 223 1.90 0.81 10.00
CA TYR A 223 1.10 0.42 11.17
C TYR A 223 0.73 1.62 12.05
N ARG A 224 1.66 2.56 12.25
CA ARG A 224 1.39 3.82 12.97
C ARG A 224 0.33 4.66 12.24
N GLU A 225 0.45 4.80 10.93
CA GLU A 225 -0.55 5.52 10.13
C GLU A 225 -1.94 4.88 10.25
N TRP A 226 -2.02 3.55 10.19
CA TRP A 226 -3.24 2.79 10.40
C TRP A 226 -3.86 3.01 11.80
N LEU A 227 -3.04 3.07 12.85
CA LEU A 227 -3.53 3.35 14.21
C LEU A 227 -4.21 4.72 14.29
N MET A 228 -3.70 5.71 13.55
CA MET A 228 -4.12 7.10 13.61
C MET A 228 -5.25 7.45 12.63
N LEU A 229 -5.33 6.76 11.50
CA LEU A 229 -6.28 7.01 10.42
C LEU A 229 -7.07 5.74 10.13
N ARG A 230 -8.20 5.60 10.82
CA ARG A 230 -9.16 4.51 10.60
C ARG A 230 -10.37 5.07 9.88
N GLU A 231 -10.58 4.65 8.65
CA GLU A 231 -11.72 5.09 7.86
C GLU A 231 -12.38 3.89 7.22
N TRP A 232 -13.61 3.57 7.61
CA TRP A 232 -14.34 2.47 6.99
C TRP A 232 -15.56 2.97 6.21
N ILE A 233 -16.07 2.15 5.32
CA ILE A 233 -17.37 2.38 4.70
C ILE A 233 -18.38 1.48 5.42
N GLY A 234 -19.22 2.10 6.25
CA GLY A 234 -20.33 1.42 6.89
C GLY A 234 -21.48 1.24 5.90
N THR A 235 -22.00 0.03 5.81
CA THR A 235 -23.30 -0.23 5.18
C THR A 235 -24.34 -0.12 6.29
N ILE A 236 -25.21 0.90 6.23
CA ILE A 236 -26.20 1.11 7.31
C ILE A 236 -27.21 -0.05 7.32
N GLU A 237 -27.61 -0.55 6.14
CA GLU A 237 -28.40 -1.78 5.95
C GLU A 237 -28.13 -2.40 4.56
N PRO A 238 -28.36 -3.71 4.34
CA PRO A 238 -28.27 -4.33 3.01
C PRO A 238 -29.10 -3.54 1.98
N GLY A 239 -28.48 -3.09 0.89
CA GLY A 239 -29.14 -2.31 -0.17
C GLY A 239 -29.23 -0.79 0.08
N LYS A 240 -28.71 -0.26 1.19
CA LYS A 240 -28.67 1.18 1.48
C LYS A 240 -27.35 1.85 1.04
N PRO A 241 -27.34 3.19 0.91
CA PRO A 241 -26.14 3.94 0.59
C PRO A 241 -25.00 3.69 1.58
N ARG A 242 -23.82 3.51 1.02
CA ARG A 242 -22.55 3.34 1.70
C ARG A 242 -22.11 4.66 2.33
N VAL A 243 -21.82 4.68 3.63
CA VAL A 243 -21.36 5.90 4.34
C VAL A 243 -19.93 5.72 4.82
N ARG A 244 -19.03 6.62 4.40
CA ARG A 244 -17.66 6.68 4.92
C ARG A 244 -17.70 7.25 6.34
N LYS A 245 -17.20 6.50 7.33
CA LYS A 245 -17.10 6.93 8.72
C LYS A 245 -15.64 6.89 9.16
N GLN A 246 -15.14 8.04 9.57
CA GLN A 246 -13.83 8.16 10.20
C GLN A 246 -13.94 7.81 11.68
N ILE A 247 -13.13 6.86 12.13
CA ILE A 247 -13.08 6.44 13.53
C ILE A 247 -11.90 7.16 14.17
N ARG A 248 -12.18 7.93 15.23
CA ARG A 248 -11.13 8.59 16.01
C ARG A 248 -10.27 7.54 16.75
N PRO A 249 -8.93 7.72 16.80
CA PRO A 249 -8.06 6.82 17.54
C PRO A 249 -8.35 6.89 19.05
N THR A 250 -8.30 5.74 19.71
CA THR A 250 -8.39 5.65 21.18
C THR A 250 -7.13 6.22 21.84
N GLU A 251 -7.19 6.55 23.13
CA GLU A 251 -6.01 7.04 23.86
C GLU A 251 -4.87 6.02 23.87
N GLU A 252 -5.17 4.73 23.99
CA GLU A 252 -4.15 3.68 23.90
C GLU A 252 -3.53 3.60 22.50
N ALA A 253 -4.33 3.75 21.43
CA ALA A 253 -3.80 3.80 20.08
C ALA A 253 -2.89 5.02 19.86
N LYS A 254 -3.23 6.18 20.43
CA LYS A 254 -2.37 7.37 20.39
C LYS A 254 -1.06 7.19 21.17
N ARG A 255 -1.10 6.52 22.32
CA ARG A 255 0.10 6.19 23.10
C ARG A 255 0.99 5.22 22.34
N LEU A 256 0.41 4.17 21.75
CA LEU A 256 1.14 3.23 20.90
C LEU A 256 1.75 3.93 19.68
N ALA A 257 1.00 4.80 18.99
CA ALA A 257 1.51 5.54 17.83
C ALA A 257 2.72 6.44 18.19
N ARG A 258 2.68 7.10 19.36
CA ARG A 258 3.80 7.89 19.88
C ARG A 258 5.01 7.03 20.22
N TYR A 259 4.79 5.87 20.82
CA TYR A 259 5.87 4.92 21.10
C TYR A 259 6.51 4.40 19.80
N LEU A 260 5.70 4.00 18.81
CA LEU A 260 6.20 3.55 17.51
C LEU A 260 7.00 4.64 16.79
N GLU A 261 6.59 5.91 16.90
CA GLU A 261 7.34 7.03 16.36
C GLU A 261 8.75 7.15 16.92
N GLN A 262 8.92 6.87 18.23
CA GLN A 262 10.24 6.84 18.86
C GLN A 262 11.10 5.68 18.34
N VAL A 263 10.52 4.51 18.12
CA VAL A 263 11.22 3.36 17.51
C VAL A 263 11.63 3.69 16.08
N ILE A 264 10.69 4.18 15.26
CA ILE A 264 10.89 4.55 13.85
C ILE A 264 12.00 5.59 13.68
N ALA A 265 12.08 6.58 14.57
CA ALA A 265 13.10 7.63 14.53
C ALA A 265 14.53 7.10 14.77
N ARG A 266 14.67 5.91 15.35
CA ARG A 266 15.95 5.27 15.69
C ARG A 266 16.32 4.12 14.74
N LEU A 267 15.41 3.73 13.84
CA LEU A 267 15.63 2.77 12.74
C LEU A 267 16.18 3.47 11.49
#